data_AF-A0A6V8D1N8-F1
#
_entry.id   AF-A0A6V8D1N8-F1
#
_cell.length_a   1.000
_cell.length_b   1.000
_cell.length_c   1.000
_cell.angle_alpha   90.00
_cell.angle_beta   90.00
_cell.angle_gamma   90.00
#
_symmetry.space_group_name_H-M   'P 1'
#
loop_
_entity.id
_entity.type
_entity.pdbx_description
1 polymer ?
#
loop_
_entity_poly.entity_id
_entity_poly.type
_entity_poly.pdbx_seq_one_letter_code
_entity_poly.pdbx_strand_id
1 'polypeptide(L)'
;MKGENPTGDPDVDDIVPKPGTERWHITTSAAEAVPHCDVVLVTVPTPITHDLKPDLSYVAGAGRDIFQAIEKGSNTIVVLESTVYPGVTAQTWHPIIEELGLEIGEDLEIAYCPERFNPGDPAHGVRQVARVIGCTNPEVGESLVSLYSKLTSEDVRYVGKLEVAEAAKVIENVQRDINIALVNELARIFPALDVDVEDV
;
A
#
# COMPACT_ATOMS: atom_id res chain seq x y z
N MET A 1 -8.49 -13.80 18.80
CA MET A 1 -8.01 -12.43 19.12
C MET A 1 -9.09 -11.69 19.89
N LYS A 2 -8.76 -10.73 20.77
CA LYS A 2 -9.72 -10.09 21.69
C LYS A 2 -10.66 -9.05 21.04
N GLY A 3 -10.39 -8.64 19.80
CA GLY A 3 -11.14 -7.58 19.13
C GLY A 3 -10.91 -6.20 19.75
N GLU A 4 -9.74 -6.02 20.37
CA GLU A 4 -9.27 -4.75 20.89
C GLU A 4 -8.35 -4.13 19.84
N ASN A 5 -8.41 -2.81 19.69
CA ASN A 5 -7.55 -2.05 18.81
C ASN A 5 -6.06 -2.26 19.18
N PRO A 6 -5.21 -2.76 18.27
CA PRO A 6 -3.80 -3.00 18.56
C PRO A 6 -2.92 -1.76 18.34
N THR A 7 -3.45 -0.67 17.78
CA THR A 7 -2.67 0.51 17.38
C THR A 7 -2.39 1.47 18.54
N GLY A 8 -3.21 1.41 19.60
CA GLY A 8 -3.17 2.36 20.71
C GLY A 8 -3.73 3.74 20.37
N ASP A 9 -4.31 3.92 19.17
CA ASP A 9 -4.99 5.14 18.75
C ASP A 9 -6.46 5.11 19.22
N PRO A 10 -6.88 5.94 20.19
CA PRO A 10 -8.24 5.93 20.72
C PRO A 10 -9.31 6.22 19.65
N ASP A 11 -8.96 6.92 18.57
CA ASP A 11 -9.90 7.32 17.53
C ASP A 11 -10.41 6.11 16.71
N VAL A 12 -9.75 4.95 16.81
CA VAL A 12 -10.15 3.72 16.11
C VAL A 12 -10.70 2.62 17.02
N ASP A 13 -10.80 2.86 18.33
CA ASP A 13 -11.29 1.87 19.32
C ASP A 13 -12.73 1.41 19.01
N ASP A 14 -13.59 2.32 18.56
CA ASP A 14 -15.01 2.03 18.25
C ASP A 14 -15.23 1.60 16.78
N ILE A 15 -14.17 1.55 15.97
CA ILE A 15 -14.25 1.23 14.53
C ILE A 15 -13.97 -0.25 14.26
N VAL A 16 -13.14 -0.89 15.10
CA VAL A 16 -12.78 -2.30 14.93
C VAL A 16 -13.99 -3.19 15.23
N PRO A 17 -14.48 -4.01 14.28
CA PRO A 17 -15.61 -4.89 14.54
C PRO A 17 -15.29 -5.93 15.62
N LYS A 18 -16.28 -6.22 16.47
CA LYS A 18 -16.13 -7.22 17.53
C LYS A 18 -15.90 -8.63 16.96
N PRO A 19 -15.16 -9.51 17.66
CA PRO A 19 -14.95 -10.88 17.22
C PRO A 19 -16.28 -11.62 17.06
N GLY A 20 -16.43 -12.42 15.99
CA GLY A 20 -17.66 -13.16 15.70
C GLY A 20 -18.72 -12.38 14.92
N THR A 21 -18.40 -11.15 14.48
CA THR A 21 -19.23 -10.44 13.49
C THR A 21 -19.17 -11.20 12.15
N GLU A 22 -20.30 -11.42 11.50
CA GLU A 22 -20.44 -12.29 10.31
C GLU A 22 -19.51 -11.91 9.14
N ARG A 23 -19.18 -10.62 8.99
CA ARG A 23 -18.32 -10.10 7.92
C ARG A 23 -16.91 -9.73 8.38
N TRP A 24 -16.48 -10.22 9.55
CA TRP A 24 -15.19 -9.88 10.15
C TRP A 24 -14.56 -11.12 10.80
N HIS A 25 -13.52 -11.62 10.16
CA HIS A 25 -12.76 -12.77 10.61
C HIS A 25 -11.31 -12.36 10.79
N ILE A 26 -10.69 -12.84 11.88
CA ILE A 26 -9.29 -12.56 12.17
C ILE A 26 -8.59 -13.88 12.46
N THR A 27 -7.53 -14.16 11.70
CA THR A 27 -6.68 -15.34 11.85
C THR A 27 -5.20 -14.95 11.74
N THR A 28 -4.33 -15.84 12.19
CA THR A 28 -2.87 -15.76 11.98
C THR A 28 -2.41 -16.71 10.87
N SER A 29 -3.34 -17.34 10.13
CA SER A 29 -3.07 -18.31 9.09
C SER A 29 -3.56 -17.81 7.74
N ALA A 30 -2.64 -17.52 6.82
CA ALA A 30 -2.98 -17.18 5.44
C ALA A 30 -3.77 -18.34 4.77
N ALA A 31 -3.40 -19.59 5.06
CA ALA A 31 -4.07 -20.79 4.56
C ALA A 31 -5.54 -20.91 4.98
N GLU A 32 -5.94 -20.29 6.10
CA GLU A 32 -7.34 -20.25 6.51
C GLU A 32 -8.13 -19.12 5.84
N ALA A 33 -7.46 -18.03 5.43
CA ALA A 33 -8.12 -16.82 4.94
C ALA A 33 -8.17 -16.75 3.41
N VAL A 34 -7.04 -16.96 2.74
CA VAL A 34 -6.85 -16.69 1.31
C VAL A 34 -7.81 -17.47 0.41
N PRO A 35 -8.14 -18.76 0.65
CA PRO A 35 -9.11 -19.48 -0.18
C PRO A 35 -10.53 -18.88 -0.20
N HIS A 36 -10.83 -17.95 0.71
CA HIS A 36 -12.12 -17.26 0.81
C HIS A 36 -12.07 -15.82 0.32
N CYS A 37 -10.97 -15.39 -0.32
CA CYS A 37 -10.75 -14.02 -0.75
C CYS A 37 -10.69 -13.89 -2.28
N ASP A 38 -11.50 -12.98 -2.82
CA ASP A 38 -11.35 -12.51 -4.21
C ASP A 38 -10.15 -11.55 -4.32
N VAL A 39 -9.94 -10.74 -3.27
CA VAL A 39 -8.88 -9.72 -3.20
C VAL A 39 -8.16 -9.82 -1.86
N VAL A 40 -6.83 -9.84 -1.90
CA VAL A 40 -5.94 -9.86 -0.74
C VAL A 40 -5.10 -8.58 -0.73
N LEU A 41 -5.26 -7.76 0.30
CA LEU A 41 -4.49 -6.52 0.48
C LEU A 41 -3.30 -6.78 1.41
N VAL A 42 -2.09 -6.44 0.97
CA VAL A 42 -0.85 -6.66 1.71
C VAL A 42 -0.33 -5.33 2.25
N THR A 43 -0.43 -5.16 3.57
CA THR A 43 -0.08 -3.93 4.32
C THR A 43 0.98 -4.18 5.39
N VAL A 44 1.99 -5.01 5.08
CA VAL A 44 3.08 -5.34 6.04
C VAL A 44 4.11 -4.20 6.13
N PRO A 45 4.83 -4.06 7.25
CA PRO A 45 5.82 -2.99 7.39
C PRO A 45 7.01 -3.20 6.44
N THR A 46 7.64 -2.08 6.05
CA THR A 46 8.88 -2.03 5.27
C THR A 46 9.92 -1.22 6.05
N PRO A 47 10.43 -1.74 7.20
CA PRO A 47 11.33 -0.97 8.06
C PRO A 47 12.64 -0.67 7.32
N ILE A 48 13.33 0.39 7.73
CA ILE A 48 14.62 0.75 7.16
C ILE A 48 15.73 0.01 7.92
N THR A 49 16.62 -0.64 7.16
CA THR A 49 17.82 -1.32 7.67
C THR A 49 18.91 -0.32 8.05
N HIS A 50 19.93 -0.79 8.77
CA HIS A 50 21.10 0.03 9.13
C HIS A 50 21.82 0.68 7.94
N ASP A 51 21.68 0.11 6.74
CA ASP A 51 22.32 0.57 5.50
C ASP A 51 21.47 1.58 4.70
N LEU A 52 20.39 2.11 5.25
CA LEU A 52 19.62 3.13 4.53
C LEU A 52 18.52 2.54 3.63
N LYS A 53 18.31 1.22 3.67
CA LYS A 53 17.51 0.49 2.66
C LYS A 53 16.27 -0.15 3.28
N PRO A 54 15.12 -0.19 2.57
CA PRO A 54 13.96 -0.94 3.02
C PRO A 54 14.27 -2.43 3.20
N ASP A 55 13.82 -3.00 4.31
CA ASP A 55 13.79 -4.44 4.56
C ASP A 55 12.56 -5.04 3.89
N LEU A 56 12.78 -5.74 2.78
CA LEU A 56 11.73 -6.37 1.99
C LEU A 56 11.37 -7.78 2.48
N SER A 57 12.00 -8.28 3.54
CA SER A 57 11.74 -9.63 4.06
C SER A 57 10.28 -9.82 4.51
N TYR A 58 9.64 -8.77 5.04
CA TYR A 58 8.23 -8.79 5.42
C TYR A 58 7.30 -8.92 4.21
N VAL A 59 7.59 -8.17 3.14
CA VAL A 59 6.82 -8.23 1.88
C VAL A 59 6.98 -9.59 1.21
N ALA A 60 8.21 -10.13 1.20
CA ALA A 60 8.49 -11.46 0.67
C ALA A 60 7.83 -12.57 1.50
N GLY A 61 7.89 -12.47 2.83
CA GLY A 61 7.27 -13.43 3.74
C GLY A 61 5.75 -13.47 3.59
N ALA A 62 5.10 -12.29 3.62
CA ALA A 62 3.66 -12.20 3.40
C ALA A 62 3.25 -12.72 2.03
N GLY A 63 3.98 -12.36 0.97
CA GLY A 63 3.75 -12.90 -0.37
C GLY A 63 3.83 -14.42 -0.38
N ARG A 64 4.87 -15.02 0.21
CA ARG A 64 5.02 -16.48 0.27
C ARG A 64 3.87 -17.17 0.98
N ASP A 65 3.47 -16.67 2.15
CA ASP A 65 2.35 -17.25 2.93
C ASP A 65 1.04 -17.18 2.13
N ILE A 66 0.80 -16.06 1.44
CA ILE A 66 -0.39 -15.87 0.60
C ILE A 66 -0.35 -16.80 -0.60
N PHE A 67 0.74 -16.80 -1.38
CA PHE A 67 0.84 -17.57 -2.62
C PHE A 67 0.77 -19.08 -2.36
N GLN A 68 1.31 -19.57 -1.24
CA GLN A 68 1.16 -20.98 -0.84
C GLN A 68 -0.29 -21.39 -0.55
N ALA A 69 -1.14 -20.41 -0.19
CA ALA A 69 -2.54 -20.62 0.13
C ALA A 69 -3.48 -20.39 -1.08
N ILE A 70 -2.96 -19.95 -2.22
CA ILE A 70 -3.76 -19.74 -3.44
C ILE A 70 -4.10 -21.08 -4.09
N GLU A 71 -5.37 -21.25 -4.43
CA GLU A 71 -5.84 -22.39 -5.22
C GLU A 71 -5.59 -22.10 -6.71
N LYS A 72 -5.04 -23.09 -7.43
CA LYS A 72 -4.81 -22.92 -8.88
C LYS A 72 -6.11 -22.66 -9.63
N GLY A 73 -6.08 -21.68 -10.53
CA GLY A 73 -7.23 -21.19 -11.29
C GLY A 73 -8.22 -20.33 -10.50
N SER A 74 -7.92 -19.96 -9.25
CA SER A 74 -8.84 -19.10 -8.46
C SER A 74 -8.86 -17.65 -8.95
N ASN A 75 -7.83 -17.22 -9.68
CA ASN A 75 -7.64 -15.86 -10.16
C ASN A 75 -7.72 -14.81 -9.02
N THR A 76 -7.13 -15.14 -7.87
CA THR A 76 -7.13 -14.27 -6.69
C THR A 76 -6.29 -13.02 -6.95
N ILE A 77 -6.82 -11.83 -6.66
CA ILE A 77 -6.11 -10.57 -6.87
C ILE A 77 -5.31 -10.23 -5.61
N VAL A 78 -3.98 -10.17 -5.71
CA VAL A 78 -3.09 -9.79 -4.59
C VAL A 78 -2.55 -8.39 -4.83
N VAL A 79 -2.88 -7.46 -3.92
CA VAL A 79 -2.53 -6.04 -4.02
C VAL A 79 -1.50 -5.70 -2.95
N LEU A 80 -0.33 -5.19 -3.35
CA LEU A 80 0.63 -4.61 -2.41
C LEU A 80 0.27 -3.14 -2.15
N GLU A 81 0.08 -2.77 -0.88
CA GLU A 81 -0.14 -1.38 -0.46
C GLU A 81 1.04 -0.78 0.31
N SER A 82 1.91 -1.63 0.85
CA SER A 82 3.14 -1.21 1.52
C SER A 82 3.97 -0.28 0.64
N THR A 83 4.62 0.71 1.27
CA THR A 83 5.46 1.65 0.53
C THR A 83 6.72 0.95 0.05
N VAL A 84 6.92 0.92 -1.27
CA VAL A 84 8.09 0.32 -1.91
C VAL A 84 8.59 1.24 -3.03
N TYR A 85 9.82 0.98 -3.50
CA TYR A 85 10.37 1.66 -4.67
C TYR A 85 9.99 0.93 -5.98
N PRO A 86 10.11 1.57 -7.15
CA PRO A 86 9.73 0.99 -8.43
C PRO A 86 10.47 -0.31 -8.73
N GLY A 87 9.72 -1.30 -9.18
CA GLY A 87 10.17 -2.65 -9.51
C GLY A 87 10.12 -3.63 -8.33
N VAL A 88 9.91 -3.19 -7.09
CA VAL A 88 9.96 -4.08 -5.91
C VAL A 88 8.90 -5.15 -5.95
N THR A 89 7.67 -4.81 -6.33
CA THR A 89 6.56 -5.77 -6.32
C THR A 89 6.89 -6.98 -7.19
N ALA A 90 7.27 -6.72 -8.45
CA ALA A 90 7.64 -7.77 -9.39
C ALA A 90 8.91 -8.52 -8.96
N GLN A 91 9.98 -7.80 -8.57
CA GLN A 91 11.25 -8.42 -8.19
C GLN A 91 11.15 -9.29 -6.94
N THR A 92 10.22 -8.97 -6.04
CA THR A 92 10.04 -9.71 -4.78
C THR A 92 9.09 -10.89 -4.97
N TRP A 93 7.97 -10.70 -5.67
CA TRP A 93 6.91 -11.69 -5.73
C TRP A 93 7.00 -12.64 -6.92
N HIS A 94 7.43 -12.18 -8.09
CA HIS A 94 7.50 -13.07 -9.27
C HIS A 94 8.37 -14.30 -9.03
N PRO A 95 9.58 -14.21 -8.41
CA PRO A 95 10.37 -15.40 -8.13
C PRO A 95 9.68 -16.40 -7.22
N ILE A 96 8.88 -15.93 -6.26
CA ILE A 96 8.13 -16.77 -5.33
C ILE A 96 6.96 -17.47 -6.04
N ILE A 97 6.25 -16.73 -6.88
CA ILE A 97 5.14 -17.24 -7.71
C ILE A 97 5.66 -18.34 -8.65
N GLU A 98 6.77 -18.07 -9.34
CA GLU A 98 7.43 -19.04 -10.23
C GLU A 98 7.91 -20.30 -9.48
N GLU A 99 8.51 -20.13 -8.30
CA GLU A 99 8.95 -21.24 -7.45
C GLU A 99 7.79 -22.16 -7.04
N LEU A 100 6.63 -21.59 -6.74
CA LEU A 100 5.41 -22.32 -6.39
C LEU A 100 4.67 -22.88 -7.61
N GLY A 101 5.14 -22.56 -8.82
CA GLY A 101 4.54 -23.00 -10.07
C GLY A 101 3.15 -22.44 -10.31
N LEU A 102 2.90 -21.20 -9.83
CA LEU A 102 1.67 -20.45 -10.08
C LEU A 102 1.83 -19.57 -11.32
N GLU A 103 0.74 -19.29 -12.01
CA GLU A 103 0.71 -18.48 -13.22
C GLU A 103 -0.10 -17.18 -13.03
N ILE A 104 0.54 -16.04 -13.30
CA ILE A 104 -0.11 -14.73 -13.24
C ILE A 104 -1.06 -14.60 -14.43
N GLY A 105 -2.32 -14.23 -14.15
CA GLY A 105 -3.41 -14.15 -15.13
C GLY A 105 -4.24 -15.44 -15.22
N GLU A 106 -3.83 -16.52 -14.56
CA GLU A 106 -4.61 -17.75 -14.44
C GLU A 106 -4.91 -18.10 -12.97
N ASP A 107 -3.86 -18.28 -12.16
CA ASP A 107 -3.98 -18.64 -10.75
C ASP A 107 -4.20 -17.41 -9.87
N LEU A 108 -3.52 -16.30 -10.21
CA LEU A 108 -3.58 -15.05 -9.46
C LEU A 108 -3.30 -13.83 -10.34
N GLU A 109 -3.66 -12.66 -9.83
CA GLU A 109 -3.32 -11.37 -10.42
C GLU A 109 -2.54 -10.53 -9.41
N ILE A 110 -1.58 -9.74 -9.91
CA ILE A 110 -0.73 -8.88 -9.07
C ILE A 110 -1.03 -7.42 -9.35
N ALA A 111 -1.26 -6.65 -8.30
CA ALA A 111 -1.50 -5.22 -8.37
C ALA A 111 -0.73 -4.45 -7.28
N TYR A 112 -0.60 -3.15 -7.50
CA TYR A 112 0.01 -2.21 -6.58
C TYR A 112 -0.91 -1.01 -6.36
N CYS A 113 -1.15 -0.64 -5.10
CA CYS A 113 -1.90 0.55 -4.73
C CYS A 113 -1.25 1.22 -3.49
N PRO A 114 -0.36 2.20 -3.66
CA PRO A 114 0.41 2.74 -2.54
C PRO A 114 -0.49 3.40 -1.50
N GLU A 115 -0.23 3.10 -0.23
CA GLU A 115 -0.84 3.82 0.88
C GLU A 115 -0.35 5.28 0.94
N ARG A 116 -1.26 6.17 1.31
CA ARG A 116 -1.05 7.62 1.29
C ARG A 116 -1.60 8.32 2.54
N PHE A 117 -2.18 7.57 3.46
CA PHE A 117 -2.57 8.06 4.78
C PHE A 117 -1.36 8.55 5.58
N ASN A 118 -1.54 9.69 6.26
CA ASN A 118 -0.57 10.23 7.19
C ASN A 118 -1.12 10.14 8.62
N PRO A 119 -0.55 9.30 9.51
CA PRO A 119 -0.99 9.21 10.90
C PRO A 119 -0.93 10.58 11.59
N GLY A 120 -2.02 10.97 12.27
CA GLY A 120 -2.09 12.25 12.99
C GLY A 120 -2.52 13.45 12.14
N ASP A 121 -2.94 13.27 10.88
CA ASP A 121 -3.65 14.28 10.09
C ASP A 121 -5.16 13.98 10.08
N PRO A 122 -5.94 14.50 11.05
CA PRO A 122 -7.37 14.26 11.13
C PRO A 122 -8.16 14.93 10.00
N ALA A 123 -7.56 15.88 9.27
CA ALA A 123 -8.20 16.57 8.16
C ALA A 123 -8.15 15.77 6.84
N HIS A 124 -7.22 14.81 6.74
CA HIS A 124 -7.02 13.98 5.55
C HIS A 124 -6.90 12.49 5.93
N GLY A 125 -8.01 11.93 6.44
CA GLY A 125 -8.09 10.51 6.77
C GLY A 125 -8.13 9.60 5.54
N VAL A 126 -8.08 8.28 5.73
CA VAL A 126 -8.09 7.25 4.65
C VAL A 126 -9.19 7.45 3.59
N ARG A 127 -10.31 8.10 3.96
CA ARG A 127 -11.46 8.39 3.09
C ARG A 127 -11.28 9.61 2.18
N GLN A 128 -10.22 10.40 2.38
CA GLN A 128 -9.97 11.68 1.70
C GLN A 128 -8.63 11.65 0.98
N VAL A 129 -8.23 10.48 0.50
CA VAL A 129 -6.93 10.29 -0.13
C VAL A 129 -7.11 9.63 -1.48
N ALA A 130 -6.55 10.26 -2.52
CA ALA A 130 -6.56 9.73 -3.87
C ALA A 130 -5.79 8.41 -3.95
N ARG A 131 -6.22 7.50 -4.83
CA ARG A 131 -5.60 6.17 -5.01
C ARG A 131 -5.13 6.00 -6.45
N VAL A 132 -4.01 5.30 -6.60
CA VAL A 132 -3.42 4.97 -7.90
C VAL A 132 -3.23 3.47 -7.96
N ILE A 133 -3.73 2.82 -9.00
CA ILE A 133 -3.72 1.36 -9.13
C ILE A 133 -2.88 0.98 -10.35
N GLY A 134 -1.84 0.17 -10.12
CA GLY A 134 -1.05 -0.46 -11.17
C GLY A 134 -1.31 -1.96 -11.21
N CYS A 135 -1.69 -2.50 -12.37
CA CYS A 135 -1.90 -3.92 -12.64
C CYS A 135 -1.80 -4.16 -14.15
N THR A 136 -1.24 -5.30 -14.57
CA THR A 136 -1.11 -5.63 -16.00
C THR A 136 -2.45 -5.89 -16.67
N ASN A 137 -3.42 -6.46 -15.94
CA ASN A 137 -4.75 -6.76 -16.45
C ASN A 137 -5.70 -5.54 -16.29
N PRO A 138 -6.24 -4.97 -17.39
CA PRO A 138 -7.15 -3.83 -17.32
C PRO A 138 -8.49 -4.14 -16.62
N GLU A 139 -9.04 -5.34 -16.76
CA GLU A 139 -10.32 -5.72 -16.14
C GLU A 139 -10.18 -5.79 -14.61
N VAL A 140 -9.04 -6.32 -14.14
CA VAL A 140 -8.66 -6.29 -12.72
C VAL A 140 -8.44 -4.85 -12.26
N GLY A 141 -7.75 -4.04 -13.06
CA GLY A 141 -7.53 -2.61 -12.79
C GLY A 141 -8.84 -1.85 -12.55
N GLU A 142 -9.82 -1.98 -13.44
CA GLU A 142 -11.14 -1.34 -13.30
C GLU A 142 -11.94 -1.90 -12.11
N SER A 143 -11.83 -3.21 -11.84
CA SER A 143 -12.47 -3.83 -10.68
C SER A 143 -11.91 -3.29 -9.37
N LEU A 144 -10.59 -3.11 -9.30
CA LEU A 144 -9.92 -2.47 -8.16
C LEU A 144 -10.31 -0.99 -8.06
N VAL A 145 -10.44 -0.25 -9.16
CA VAL A 145 -10.94 1.14 -9.12
C VAL A 145 -12.32 1.18 -8.46
N SER A 146 -13.23 0.29 -8.85
CA SER A 146 -14.57 0.17 -8.25
C SER A 146 -14.52 -0.20 -6.76
N LEU A 147 -13.60 -1.08 -6.36
CA LEU A 147 -13.39 -1.46 -4.96
C LEU A 147 -12.92 -0.27 -4.12
N TYR A 148 -11.82 0.37 -4.53
CA TYR A 148 -11.20 1.47 -3.80
C TYR A 148 -12.06 2.74 -3.80
N SER A 149 -12.89 2.96 -4.83
CA SER A 149 -13.85 4.07 -4.86
C SER A 149 -14.93 3.99 -3.77
N LYS A 150 -15.10 2.83 -3.11
CA LYS A 150 -15.97 2.71 -1.92
C LYS A 150 -15.27 3.17 -0.64
N LEU A 151 -13.94 3.23 -0.64
CA LEU A 151 -13.12 3.59 0.51
C LEU A 151 -12.94 5.11 0.63
N THR A 152 -12.74 5.79 -0.51
CA THR A 152 -12.38 7.21 -0.58
C THR A 152 -13.37 8.01 -1.43
N SER A 153 -13.55 9.29 -1.09
CA SER A 153 -14.28 10.27 -1.93
C SER A 153 -13.40 10.91 -3.01
N GLU A 154 -12.09 10.73 -2.92
CA GLU A 154 -11.12 11.28 -3.86
C GLU A 154 -10.94 10.41 -5.11
N ASP A 155 -10.18 10.92 -6.07
CA ASP A 155 -9.88 10.26 -7.34
C ASP A 155 -9.20 8.89 -7.13
N VAL A 156 -9.70 7.87 -7.83
CA VAL A 156 -9.12 6.52 -7.88
C VAL A 156 -8.82 6.21 -9.34
N ARG A 157 -7.53 6.08 -9.67
CA ARG A 157 -7.08 5.97 -11.07
C ARG A 157 -6.29 4.69 -11.33
N TYR A 158 -6.72 3.93 -12.34
CA TYR A 158 -5.91 2.90 -12.97
C TYR A 158 -4.87 3.51 -13.91
N VAL A 159 -3.60 3.09 -13.79
CA VAL A 159 -2.48 3.64 -14.56
C VAL A 159 -1.76 2.61 -15.44
N GLY A 160 -2.32 1.42 -15.60
CA GLY A 160 -1.67 0.35 -16.33
C GLY A 160 -0.61 -0.33 -15.46
N LYS A 161 0.65 -0.26 -15.87
CA LYS A 161 1.73 -1.07 -15.30
C LYS A 161 1.99 -0.77 -13.81
N LEU A 162 2.44 -1.79 -13.07
CA LEU A 162 2.84 -1.66 -11.66
C LEU A 162 3.90 -0.58 -11.46
N GLU A 163 4.92 -0.54 -12.32
CA GLU A 163 6.04 0.37 -12.19
C GLU A 163 5.60 1.83 -12.32
N VAL A 164 4.51 2.11 -13.04
CA VAL A 164 3.95 3.47 -13.15
C VAL A 164 3.35 3.90 -11.81
N ALA A 165 2.59 3.01 -11.15
CA ALA A 165 2.01 3.28 -9.84
C ALA A 165 3.09 3.40 -8.75
N GLU A 166 4.12 2.55 -8.78
CA GLU A 166 5.27 2.63 -7.86
C GLU A 166 6.08 3.92 -8.10
N ALA A 167 6.34 4.29 -9.37
CA ALA A 167 7.07 5.51 -9.71
C ALA A 167 6.33 6.79 -9.31
N ALA A 168 5.00 6.82 -9.42
CA ALA A 168 4.19 7.94 -8.96
C ALA A 168 4.45 8.26 -7.49
N LYS A 169 4.56 7.22 -6.63
CA LYS A 169 4.86 7.40 -5.21
C LYS A 169 6.27 7.95 -4.96
N VAL A 170 7.26 7.51 -5.73
CA VAL A 170 8.63 8.06 -5.63
C VAL A 170 8.66 9.53 -6.01
N ILE A 171 8.01 9.90 -7.11
CA ILE A 171 7.96 11.29 -7.58
C ILE A 171 7.36 12.21 -6.52
N GLU A 172 6.31 11.76 -5.82
CA GLU A 172 5.70 12.53 -4.72
C GLU A 172 6.64 12.77 -3.56
N ASN A 173 7.37 11.73 -3.13
CA ASN A 173 8.36 11.86 -2.07
C ASN A 173 9.49 12.81 -2.48
N VAL A 174 10.00 12.67 -3.71
CA VAL A 174 11.05 13.55 -4.25
C VAL A 174 10.58 14.99 -4.34
N GLN A 175 9.35 15.24 -4.80
CA GLN A 175 8.78 16.59 -4.86
C GLN A 175 8.71 17.23 -3.47
N ARG A 176 8.25 16.48 -2.46
CA ARG A 176 8.19 16.95 -1.07
C ARG A 176 9.57 17.33 -0.55
N ASP A 177 10.55 16.46 -0.75
CA ASP A 177 11.91 16.68 -0.27
C ASP A 177 12.56 17.91 -0.93
N ILE A 178 12.38 18.08 -2.24
CA ILE A 178 12.88 19.25 -2.98
C ILE A 178 12.24 20.53 -2.45
N ASN A 179 10.92 20.55 -2.25
CA ASN A 179 10.21 21.74 -1.76
C ASN A 179 10.66 22.11 -0.35
N ILE A 180 10.82 21.14 0.55
CA ILE A 180 11.33 21.38 1.91
C ILE A 180 12.76 21.92 1.85
N ALA A 181 13.63 21.32 1.05
CA ALA A 181 15.01 21.76 0.90
C ALA A 181 15.08 23.20 0.36
N LEU A 182 14.25 23.52 -0.64
CA LEU A 182 14.19 24.87 -1.22
C LEU A 182 13.78 25.91 -0.17
N VAL A 183 12.67 25.69 0.54
CA VAL A 183 12.17 26.63 1.55
C VAL A 183 13.19 26.79 2.69
N ASN A 184 13.86 25.71 3.12
CA ASN A 184 14.93 25.77 4.12
C ASN A 184 16.12 26.62 3.66
N GLU A 185 16.52 26.52 2.38
CA GLU A 185 17.61 27.37 1.86
C GLU A 185 17.19 28.84 1.78
N LEU A 186 15.95 29.14 1.38
CA LEU A 186 15.42 30.51 1.38
C LEU A 186 15.37 31.10 2.80
N ALA A 187 14.90 30.32 3.78
CA ALA A 187 14.86 30.70 5.18
C ALA A 187 16.25 31.00 5.78
N ARG A 188 17.33 30.48 5.19
CA ARG A 188 18.72 30.79 5.57
C ARG A 188 19.27 32.04 4.89
N ILE A 189 18.82 32.37 3.68
CA ILE A 189 19.31 33.49 2.88
C ILE A 189 18.60 34.80 3.25
N PHE A 190 17.27 34.78 3.36
CA PHE A 190 16.46 35.98 3.55
C PHE A 190 16.73 36.77 4.84
N PRO A 191 17.11 36.14 5.98
CA PRO A 191 17.52 36.90 7.16
C PRO A 191 18.75 37.78 6.94
N ALA A 192 19.65 37.42 6.01
CA ALA A 192 20.79 38.27 5.66
C ALA A 192 20.39 39.54 4.86
N LEU A 193 19.16 39.56 4.34
CA LEU A 193 18.55 40.68 3.62
C LEU A 193 17.50 41.42 4.47
N ASP A 194 17.35 41.08 5.75
CA ASP A 194 16.30 41.60 6.65
C ASP A 194 14.88 41.33 6.12
N VAL A 195 14.69 40.18 5.46
CA VAL A 195 13.41 39.70 4.92
C VAL A 195 12.99 38.42 5.65
N ASP A 196 11.73 38.35 6.07
CA ASP A 196 11.14 37.11 6.61
C ASP A 196 10.69 36.19 5.46
N VAL A 197 10.99 34.90 5.58
CA VAL A 197 10.57 33.89 4.61
C VAL A 197 9.07 33.63 4.64
N GLU A 198 8.40 33.88 5.77
CA GLU A 198 6.94 33.73 5.87
C GLU A 198 6.18 34.87 5.20
N ASP A 199 6.81 36.03 5.00
CA ASP A 199 6.22 37.19 4.34
C ASP A 199 6.23 37.09 2.79
N VAL A 200 6.96 36.11 2.22
CA VAL A 200 7.16 35.90 0.77
C VAL A 200 6.30 34.75 0.25
#